data_AF-A0A974HVL1-F1
#
_entry.id   AF-A0A974HVL1-F1
#
_cell.length_a   1.000
_cell.length_b   1.000
_cell.length_c   1.000
_cell.angle_alpha   90.00
_cell.angle_beta   90.00
_cell.angle_gamma   90.00
#
_symmetry.space_group_name_H-M   'P 1'
#
loop_
_entity.id
_entity.type
_entity.pdbx_description
1 polymer ?
#
loop_
_entity_poly.entity_id
_entity_poly.type
_entity_poly.pdbx_seq_one_letter_code
_entity_poly.pdbx_strand_id
1 'polypeptide(L)'
;MIKYIRSSSGGIYIEKTGLRTRLICTKSCDTPVVQHFCNQNHSLQDIKVLVLKGNFKTEWERKIYEYKCMELFNTLIQGLNLWSGFMLHYVT
;
A
#
# COMPACT_ATOMS: atom_id res chain seq x y z
N MET A 1 -6.26 9.28 -4.90
CA MET A 1 -6.36 7.99 -5.60
C MET A 1 -5.79 6.90 -4.71
N ILE A 2 -6.40 5.71 -4.69
CA ILE A 2 -5.94 4.49 -3.99
C ILE A 2 -5.56 3.45 -5.05
N LYS A 3 -4.44 2.76 -4.82
CA LYS A 3 -3.90 1.71 -5.69
C LYS A 3 -3.74 0.39 -4.92
N TYR A 4 -3.91 -0.71 -5.64
CA TYR A 4 -3.51 -2.05 -5.26
C TYR A 4 -2.20 -2.38 -5.98
N ILE A 5 -1.20 -2.84 -5.24
CA ILE A 5 0.13 -3.19 -5.75
C ILE A 5 0.39 -4.64 -5.37
N ARG A 6 0.78 -5.47 -6.34
CA ARG A 6 1.14 -6.88 -6.13
C ARG A 6 2.40 -7.24 -6.89
N SER A 7 3.32 -7.91 -6.20
CA SER A 7 4.52 -8.52 -6.77
C SER A 7 4.24 -9.94 -7.31
N SER A 8 5.11 -10.42 -8.20
CA SER A 8 5.11 -11.81 -8.68
C SER A 8 5.28 -12.84 -7.54
N SER A 9 6.05 -12.51 -6.50
CA SER A 9 6.21 -13.30 -5.27
C SER A 9 4.99 -13.29 -4.33
N GLY A 10 3.91 -12.60 -4.69
CA GLY A 10 2.65 -12.63 -3.95
C GLY A 10 2.50 -11.57 -2.85
N GLY A 11 3.54 -10.76 -2.57
CA GLY A 11 3.43 -9.63 -1.65
C GLY A 11 2.45 -8.56 -2.18
N ILE A 12 1.47 -8.17 -1.35
CA ILE A 12 0.37 -7.24 -1.67
C ILE A 12 0.47 -5.98 -0.79
N TYR A 13 0.18 -4.81 -1.36
CA TYR A 13 0.18 -3.52 -0.67
C TYR A 13 -0.93 -2.58 -1.20
N ILE A 14 -1.62 -1.88 -0.29
CA ILE A 14 -2.56 -0.79 -0.60
C ILE A 14 -1.88 0.56 -0.34
N GLU A 15 -1.92 1.47 -1.31
CA GLU A 15 -1.27 2.79 -1.23
C GLU A 15 -2.19 3.96 -1.65
N LYS A 16 -2.20 5.04 -0.86
CA LYS A 16 -2.55 6.39 -1.34
C LYS A 16 -1.53 6.89 -2.36
N THR A 17 -1.99 7.27 -3.55
CA THR A 17 -1.16 8.01 -4.51
C THR A 17 -0.64 9.31 -3.90
N GLY A 18 0.68 9.42 -3.87
CA GLY A 18 1.43 10.53 -3.27
C GLY A 18 2.43 10.12 -2.20
N LEU A 19 2.48 8.84 -1.76
CA LEU A 19 3.26 8.45 -0.59
C LEU A 19 4.70 7.98 -0.89
N ARG A 20 4.91 6.93 -1.69
CA ARG A 20 6.22 6.21 -1.67
C ARG A 20 6.92 5.87 -2.99
N THR A 21 6.43 6.23 -4.17
CA THR A 21 7.19 6.02 -5.43
C THR A 21 8.56 6.73 -5.45
N ARG A 22 8.77 7.73 -4.58
CA ARG A 22 10.08 8.42 -4.39
C ARG A 22 10.94 7.82 -3.27
N LEU A 23 10.36 7.01 -2.38
CA LEU A 23 11.03 6.41 -1.21
C LEU A 23 11.42 4.94 -1.41
N ILE A 24 10.91 4.29 -2.46
CA ILE A 24 11.30 2.93 -2.87
C ILE A 24 12.75 2.90 -3.42
N CYS A 25 13.40 4.04 -3.72
CA CYS A 25 14.75 4.02 -4.30
C CYS A 25 15.81 4.89 -3.60
N THR A 26 15.51 5.53 -2.46
CA THR A 26 16.49 6.41 -1.78
C THR A 26 16.58 6.18 -0.27
N LYS A 27 17.54 5.31 0.11
CA LYS A 27 18.12 5.09 1.46
C LYS A 27 17.19 4.61 2.58
N SER A 28 17.58 3.47 3.19
CA SER A 28 17.26 3.02 4.55
C SER A 28 15.86 3.38 5.08
N CYS A 29 14.86 2.60 4.69
CA CYS A 29 13.57 2.56 5.37
C CYS A 29 13.24 1.10 5.72
N ASP A 30 13.36 0.76 7.01
CA ASP A 30 13.11 -0.57 7.58
C ASP A 30 11.60 -0.90 7.63
N THR A 31 10.99 -0.88 6.45
CA THR A 31 9.56 -1.15 6.26
C THR A 31 9.41 -2.34 5.31
N PRO A 32 8.55 -3.34 5.60
CA PRO A 32 8.41 -4.53 4.78
C PRO A 32 8.15 -4.25 3.31
N VAL A 33 7.39 -3.19 2.98
CA VAL A 33 7.20 -2.70 1.59
C VAL A 33 8.54 -2.42 0.89
N VAL A 34 9.42 -1.64 1.53
CA VAL A 34 10.69 -1.25 0.91
C VAL A 34 11.60 -2.46 0.82
N GLN A 35 11.74 -3.25 1.88
CA GLN A 35 12.54 -4.48 1.80
C GLN A 35 12.04 -5.41 0.69
N HIS A 36 10.72 -5.66 0.61
CA HIS A 36 10.12 -6.53 -0.39
C HIS A 36 10.34 -6.03 -1.82
N PHE A 37 9.97 -4.78 -2.13
CA PHE A 37 10.03 -4.26 -3.51
C PHE A 37 11.41 -3.78 -3.96
N CYS A 38 12.38 -3.61 -3.05
CA CYS A 38 13.74 -3.14 -3.39
C CYS A 38 14.80 -4.25 -3.34
N ASN A 39 14.43 -5.48 -2.97
CA ASN A 39 15.30 -6.63 -3.06
C ASN A 39 15.66 -6.92 -4.53
N GLN A 40 16.90 -7.36 -4.78
CA GLN A 40 17.47 -7.58 -6.12
C GLN A 40 16.71 -8.63 -6.97
N ASN A 41 15.80 -9.40 -6.37
CA ASN A 41 15.00 -10.45 -7.02
C ASN A 41 13.69 -9.93 -7.65
N HIS A 42 13.46 -8.61 -7.69
CA HIS A 42 12.27 -8.01 -8.29
C HIS A 42 12.62 -6.99 -9.38
N SER A 43 12.11 -7.25 -10.59
CA SER A 43 12.12 -6.27 -11.68
C SER A 43 10.87 -5.38 -11.62
N LEU A 44 10.88 -4.25 -12.33
CA LEU A 44 9.66 -3.44 -12.50
C LEU A 44 8.54 -4.18 -13.26
N GLN A 45 8.88 -5.21 -14.05
CA GLN A 45 7.90 -6.02 -14.80
C GLN A 45 7.16 -7.01 -13.87
N ASP A 46 7.75 -7.36 -12.74
CA ASP A 46 7.14 -8.22 -11.71
C ASP A 46 6.05 -7.54 -10.89
N ILE A 47 5.92 -6.21 -10.98
CA ILE A 47 5.04 -5.39 -10.15
C ILE A 47 3.78 -5.02 -10.93
N LYS A 48 2.65 -5.61 -10.54
CA LYS A 48 1.33 -5.24 -11.07
C LYS A 48 0.72 -4.15 -10.21
N VAL A 49 0.27 -3.07 -10.85
CA VAL A 49 -0.36 -1.92 -10.20
C VAL A 49 -1.76 -1.71 -10.79
N LEU A 50 -2.79 -1.76 -9.94
CA LEU A 50 -4.18 -1.52 -10.29
C LEU A 50 -4.69 -0.27 -9.57
N VAL A 51 -5.34 0.65 -10.29
CA VAL A 51 -6.05 1.77 -9.67
C VAL A 51 -7.39 1.27 -9.16
N LEU A 52 -7.60 1.29 -7.84
CA LEU A 52 -8.88 0.88 -7.24
C LEU A 52 -9.91 2.01 -7.31
N LYS A 53 -9.50 3.23 -6.92
CA LYS A 53 -10.40 4.40 -6.94
C LYS A 53 -9.66 5.74 -7.00
N GLY A 54 -10.11 6.62 -7.89
CA GLY A 54 -9.69 8.02 -7.98
C GLY A 54 -10.65 8.99 -7.28
N ASN A 55 -10.36 10.29 -7.42
CA ASN A 55 -11.32 11.39 -7.30
C ASN A 55 -12.28 11.33 -6.08
N PHE A 56 -11.71 11.23 -4.88
CA PHE A 56 -12.44 11.36 -3.62
C PHE A 56 -12.77 12.84 -3.37
N LYS A 57 -13.93 13.13 -2.79
CA LYS A 57 -14.32 14.52 -2.45
C LYS A 57 -13.58 15.01 -1.21
N THR A 58 -13.28 14.10 -0.28
CA THR A 58 -12.54 14.43 0.96
C THR A 58 -11.42 13.43 1.25
N GLU A 59 -10.43 13.88 2.05
CA GLU A 59 -9.42 12.98 2.61
C GLU A 59 -10.00 11.94 3.57
N TRP A 60 -11.18 12.21 4.18
CA TRP A 60 -11.84 11.27 5.09
C TRP A 60 -12.48 10.10 4.35
N GLU A 61 -13.26 10.37 3.30
CA GLU A 61 -13.78 9.34 2.38
C GLU A 61 -12.64 8.45 1.84
N ARG A 62 -11.52 9.09 1.50
CA ARG A 62 -10.32 8.41 0.99
C ARG A 62 -9.68 7.50 2.05
N LYS A 63 -9.55 7.94 3.30
CA LYS A 63 -9.04 7.12 4.42
C LYS A 63 -9.95 5.93 4.73
N ILE A 64 -11.27 6.13 4.74
CA ILE A 64 -12.26 5.05 4.94
C ILE A 64 -12.15 4.01 3.81
N TYR A 65 -12.06 4.46 2.55
CA TYR A 65 -11.93 3.55 1.42
C TYR A 65 -10.59 2.80 1.43
N GLU A 66 -9.49 3.48 1.75
CA GLU A 66 -8.17 2.89 1.95
C GLU A 66 -8.20 1.79 3.02
N TYR A 67 -8.80 2.05 4.19
CA TYR A 67 -8.99 1.07 5.25
C TYR A 67 -9.81 -0.15 4.80
N LYS A 68 -10.97 0.07 4.16
CA LYS A 68 -11.81 -1.00 3.61
C LYS A 68 -11.08 -1.86 2.57
N CYS A 69 -10.17 -1.28 1.78
CA CYS A 69 -9.31 -2.05 0.89
C CYS A 69 -8.28 -2.88 1.65
N MET A 70 -7.70 -2.36 2.73
CA MET A 70 -6.75 -3.14 3.55
C MET A 70 -7.42 -4.35 4.22
N GLU A 71 -8.67 -4.20 4.69
CA GLU A 71 -9.48 -5.32 5.19
C GLU A 71 -9.83 -6.31 4.07
N LEU A 72 -10.40 -5.83 2.96
CA LEU A 72 -10.85 -6.67 1.83
C LEU A 72 -9.72 -7.52 1.22
N PHE A 73 -8.50 -6.97 1.14
CA PHE A 73 -7.32 -7.66 0.62
C PHE A 73 -6.43 -8.25 1.72
N ASN A 74 -6.89 -8.23 2.98
CA ASN A 74 -6.22 -8.74 4.18
C ASN A 74 -4.75 -8.26 4.34
N THR A 75 -4.45 -7.05 3.90
CA THR A 75 -3.05 -6.59 3.75
C THR A 75 -2.37 -6.24 5.08
N LEU A 76 -3.13 -6.18 6.17
CA LEU A 76 -2.62 -5.97 7.54
C LEU A 76 -2.10 -7.25 8.19
N ILE A 77 -2.57 -8.43 7.74
CA ILE A 77 -2.19 -9.74 8.31
C ILE A 77 -1.30 -10.51 7.32
N GLN A 78 -1.64 -10.46 6.02
CA GLN A 78 -0.99 -11.26 4.97
C GLN A 78 -0.30 -10.39 3.89
N GLY A 79 -0.37 -9.06 4.01
CA GLY A 79 0.27 -8.12 3.10
C GLY A 79 1.41 -7.34 3.76
N LEU A 80 1.82 -6.28 3.07
CA LEU A 80 2.96 -5.45 3.46
C LEU A 80 2.52 -4.14 4.18
N ASN A 81 1.21 -3.96 4.43
CA ASN A 81 0.69 -2.80 5.14
C ASN A 81 0.92 -2.98 6.66
N LEU A 82 1.96 -2.32 7.20
CA LEU A 82 2.29 -2.35 8.63
C LEU A 82 1.15 -1.89 9.57
N TRP A 83 0.32 -0.94 9.11
CA TRP A 83 -0.72 -0.32 9.93
C TRP A 83 -1.92 0.06 9.05
N SER A 84 -3.11 0.05 9.66
CA SER A 84 -4.36 0.60 9.09
C SER A 84 -4.35 2.13 8.93
N GLY A 85 -3.31 2.79 9.45
CA GLY A 85 -3.19 4.24 9.48
C GLY A 85 -4.09 4.89 10.53
N PHE A 86 -4.54 6.11 10.24
CA PHE A 86 -5.26 7.01 11.16
C PHE A 86 -6.56 6.46 11.77
N MET A 87 -7.12 5.36 11.25
CA MET A 87 -8.38 4.78 11.74
C MET A 87 -8.25 4.10 13.12
N LEU A 88 -7.03 3.80 13.59
CA LEU A 88 -6.75 3.17 14.89
C LEU A 88 -7.28 3.98 16.10
N HIS A 89 -7.59 5.27 15.93
CA HIS A 89 -8.16 6.14 16.97
C HIS A 89 -9.68 6.39 16.85
N TYR A 90 -10.35 5.77 15.88
CA TYR A 90 -11.77 6.00 15.58
C TYR A 90 -12.61 4.72 15.57
N VAL A 91 -12.03 3.57 15.91
CA VAL A 91 -12.73 2.29 16.08
C VAL A 91 -12.71 1.92 17.56
N THR A 92 -13.78 2.31 18.26
CA THR A 92 -14.16 1.89 19.61
C THR A 92 -15.67 1.77 19.64
#